data_AF-R6WX74-F1
#
_entry.id   AF-R6WX74-F1
#
_cell.length_a   1.000
_cell.length_b   1.000
_cell.length_c   1.000
_cell.angle_alpha   90.00
_cell.angle_beta   90.00
_cell.angle_gamma   90.00
#
_symmetry.space_group_name_H-M   'P 1'
#
loop_
_entity.id
_entity.type
_entity.pdbx_description
1 polymer ?
#
loop_
_entity_poly.entity_id
_entity_poly.type
_entity_poly.pdbx_seq_one_letter_code
_entity_poly.pdbx_strand_id
1 'polypeptide(L)'
;MKLFDIDERLAACVKLDESRVVDTESGEIIDLEAIAALEMERDKKIENLGCWYKNLLAEAEALKAQKNAFAEREKAKKAKAESLRGFLSRYLNGKKFESAKVAMSFRKSEAVEFDAKCIGDVPEEFLKFKDPELDKVAVKKAIKAGETVPGCELVARQNLQIK
;
A
#
# COMPACT_ATOMS: atom_id res chain seq x y z
N MET A 1 -6.48 3.02 -18.73
CA MET A 1 -6.18 2.98 -20.18
C MET A 1 -6.79 1.69 -20.67
N LYS A 2 -7.71 1.75 -21.64
CA LYS A 2 -8.40 0.55 -22.13
C LYS A 2 -7.49 -0.21 -23.10
N LEU A 3 -7.08 -1.43 -22.76
CA LEU A 3 -6.22 -2.27 -23.61
C LEU A 3 -7.06 -3.21 -24.50
N PHE A 4 -8.21 -3.67 -24.00
CA PHE A 4 -9.09 -4.61 -24.69
C PHE A 4 -10.55 -4.16 -24.61
N ASP A 5 -11.34 -4.46 -25.64
CA ASP A 5 -12.80 -4.38 -25.59
C ASP A 5 -13.36 -5.61 -24.87
N ILE A 6 -14.21 -5.38 -23.87
CA ILE A 6 -14.85 -6.43 -23.08
C ILE A 6 -16.31 -6.51 -23.51
N ASP A 7 -16.84 -7.72 -23.64
CA ASP A 7 -18.26 -7.94 -23.92
C ASP A 7 -19.14 -7.32 -22.83
N GLU A 8 -20.04 -6.42 -23.22
CA GLU A 8 -20.92 -5.68 -22.31
C GLU A 8 -21.84 -6.59 -21.49
N ARG A 9 -22.20 -7.78 -22.01
CA ARG A 9 -23.02 -8.75 -21.29
C ARG A 9 -22.27 -9.36 -20.10
N LEU A 10 -20.96 -9.55 -20.25
CA LEU A 10 -20.07 -10.02 -19.18
C LEU A 10 -19.81 -8.90 -18.16
N ALA A 11 -19.59 -7.67 -18.62
CA ALA A 11 -19.47 -6.51 -17.74
C ALA A 11 -20.75 -6.29 -16.91
N ALA A 12 -21.93 -6.52 -17.49
CA ALA A 12 -23.21 -6.37 -16.80
C ALA A 12 -23.48 -7.44 -15.72
N CYS A 13 -22.78 -8.57 -15.75
CA CYS A 13 -22.88 -9.63 -14.74
C CYS A 13 -22.04 -9.38 -13.49
N VAL A 14 -21.12 -8.42 -13.51
CA VAL A 14 -20.35 -8.01 -12.34
C VAL A 14 -20.94 -6.68 -11.87
N LYS A 15 -21.83 -6.75 -10.87
CA LYS A 15 -22.49 -5.58 -10.30
C LYS A 15 -21.94 -5.38 -8.90
N LEU A 16 -21.56 -4.15 -8.56
CA LEU A 16 -21.31 -3.73 -7.19
C LEU A 16 -22.67 -3.65 -6.46
N ASP A 17 -23.03 -4.65 -5.65
CA ASP A 17 -24.28 -4.62 -4.87
C ASP A 17 -24.09 -5.16 -3.45
N GLU A 18 -23.95 -4.28 -2.46
CA GLU A 18 -23.47 -4.46 -1.07
C GLU A 18 -24.08 -5.60 -0.21
N SER A 19 -24.95 -6.48 -0.73
CA SER A 19 -25.66 -7.48 0.08
C SER A 19 -25.38 -8.96 -0.18
N ARG A 20 -24.50 -9.36 -1.13
CA ARG A 20 -24.22 -10.80 -1.36
C ARG A 20 -22.77 -11.13 -1.67
N VAL A 21 -22.20 -11.98 -0.80
CA VAL A 21 -20.87 -12.64 -0.82
C VAL A 21 -19.73 -11.73 -1.26
N VAL A 22 -19.25 -10.97 -0.28
CA VAL A 22 -18.14 -10.03 -0.35
C VAL A 22 -16.82 -10.77 -0.57
N ASP A 23 -16.12 -10.51 -1.69
CA ASP A 23 -14.67 -10.61 -1.71
C ASP A 23 -14.11 -9.34 -1.06
N THR A 24 -13.58 -9.48 0.15
CA THR A 24 -13.26 -8.39 1.07
C THR A 24 -12.07 -7.53 0.64
N GLU A 25 -11.40 -7.87 -0.46
CA GLU A 25 -10.27 -7.09 -0.99
C GLU A 25 -10.62 -6.14 -2.14
N SER A 26 -11.59 -6.47 -3.00
CA SER A 26 -11.93 -5.64 -4.19
C SER A 26 -13.22 -4.85 -4.04
N GLY A 27 -14.15 -5.29 -3.19
CA GLY A 27 -15.50 -4.71 -3.12
C GLY A 27 -16.39 -5.01 -4.33
N GLU A 28 -15.89 -5.78 -5.31
CA GLU A 28 -16.64 -6.20 -6.49
C GLU A 28 -17.42 -7.49 -6.20
N ILE A 29 -18.68 -7.57 -6.65
CA ILE A 29 -19.47 -8.79 -6.55
C ILE A 29 -19.55 -9.43 -7.93
N ILE A 30 -18.95 -10.60 -8.02
CA ILE A 30 -18.94 -11.43 -9.21
C ILE A 30 -20.13 -12.37 -9.10
N ASP A 31 -21.19 -12.10 -9.86
CA ASP A 31 -22.32 -13.01 -9.98
C ASP A 31 -21.92 -14.20 -10.86
N LEU A 32 -21.30 -15.20 -10.24
CA LEU A 32 -20.85 -16.42 -10.91
C LEU A 32 -22.02 -17.19 -11.56
N GLU A 33 -23.25 -17.04 -11.04
CA GLU A 33 -24.44 -17.68 -11.60
C GLU A 33 -24.92 -16.94 -12.85
N ALA A 34 -24.99 -15.60 -12.83
CA ALA A 34 -25.32 -14.80 -14.02
C ALA A 34 -24.25 -14.95 -15.11
N ILE A 35 -22.98 -15.01 -14.69
CA ILE A 35 -21.89 -15.38 -15.57
C ILE A 35 -22.19 -16.76 -16.14
N ALA A 36 -22.36 -17.82 -15.34
CA ALA A 36 -22.68 -19.19 -15.79
C ALA A 36 -23.89 -19.30 -16.72
N ALA A 37 -24.93 -18.49 -16.49
CA ALA A 37 -26.18 -18.46 -17.24
C ALA A 37 -26.07 -17.77 -18.61
N LEU A 38 -24.99 -17.02 -18.89
CA LEU A 38 -24.72 -16.51 -20.23
C LEU A 38 -24.45 -17.67 -21.19
N GLU A 39 -25.32 -17.83 -22.18
CA GLU A 39 -25.11 -18.71 -23.35
C GLU A 39 -24.00 -18.13 -24.23
N MET A 40 -22.75 -18.44 -23.84
CA MET A 40 -21.54 -18.08 -24.55
C MET A 40 -20.60 -19.28 -24.56
N GLU A 41 -19.79 -19.39 -25.61
CA GLU A 41 -18.72 -20.38 -25.69
C GLU A 41 -17.77 -20.20 -24.49
N ARG A 42 -17.57 -21.26 -23.71
CA ARG A 42 -16.83 -21.23 -22.43
C ARG A 42 -15.47 -20.55 -22.57
N ASP A 43 -14.78 -20.78 -23.69
CA ASP A 43 -13.45 -20.23 -23.93
C ASP A 43 -13.47 -18.72 -24.15
N LYS A 44 -14.43 -18.19 -24.93
CA LYS A 44 -14.61 -16.74 -25.13
C LYS A 44 -14.92 -16.00 -23.84
N LYS A 45 -15.62 -16.67 -22.94
CA LYS A 45 -15.99 -16.12 -21.64
C LYS A 45 -14.79 -16.03 -20.69
N ILE A 46 -13.95 -17.07 -20.66
CA ILE A 46 -12.69 -17.08 -19.89
C ILE A 46 -11.71 -16.05 -20.49
N GLU A 47 -11.63 -15.97 -21.82
CA GLU A 47 -10.79 -15.00 -22.53
C GLU A 47 -11.20 -13.56 -22.20
N ASN A 48 -12.50 -13.23 -22.27
CA ASN A 48 -13.00 -11.91 -21.92
C ASN A 48 -12.71 -11.53 -20.46
N LEU A 49 -12.86 -12.47 -19.51
CA LEU A 49 -12.50 -12.24 -18.11
C LEU A 49 -10.99 -12.01 -17.93
N GLY A 50 -10.16 -12.77 -18.65
CA GLY A 50 -8.70 -12.57 -18.66
C GLY A 50 -8.30 -11.21 -19.25
N CYS A 51 -8.93 -10.79 -20.35
CA CYS A 51 -8.75 -9.47 -20.94
C CYS A 51 -9.18 -8.35 -20.00
N TRP A 52 -10.28 -8.54 -19.28
CA TRP A 52 -10.74 -7.58 -18.30
C TRP A 52 -9.77 -7.43 -17.12
N TYR A 53 -9.25 -8.52 -16.59
CA TYR A 53 -8.19 -8.49 -15.56
C TYR A 53 -6.98 -7.65 -16.00
N LYS A 54 -6.54 -7.79 -17.26
CA LYS A 54 -5.43 -6.98 -17.81
C LYS A 54 -5.78 -5.50 -17.90
N ASN A 55 -7.00 -5.17 -18.29
CA ASN A 55 -7.48 -3.78 -18.29
C ASN A 55 -7.43 -3.17 -16.88
N LEU A 56 -7.93 -3.90 -15.87
CA LEU A 56 -7.94 -3.43 -14.48
C LEU A 56 -6.51 -3.23 -13.94
N LEU A 57 -5.58 -4.14 -14.24
CA LEU A 57 -4.18 -3.96 -13.86
C LEU A 57 -3.55 -2.73 -14.53
N ALA A 58 -3.78 -2.53 -15.83
CA ALA A 58 -3.26 -1.37 -16.55
C ALA A 58 -3.83 -0.05 -16.02
N GLU A 59 -5.10 -0.04 -15.60
CA GLU A 59 -5.71 1.09 -14.92
C GLU A 59 -5.11 1.33 -13.53
N ALA A 60 -4.93 0.28 -12.74
CA ALA A 60 -4.29 0.36 -11.43
C ALA A 60 -2.85 0.91 -11.52
N GLU A 61 -2.08 0.47 -12.52
CA GLU A 61 -0.74 0.98 -12.78
C GLU A 61 -0.74 2.46 -13.18
N ALA A 62 -1.67 2.86 -14.05
CA ALA A 62 -1.82 4.26 -14.44
C ALA A 62 -2.20 5.16 -13.24
N LEU A 63 -3.13 4.69 -12.38
CA LEU A 63 -3.50 5.38 -11.16
C LEU A 63 -2.33 5.48 -10.17
N LYS A 64 -1.54 4.41 -10.03
CA LYS A 64 -0.32 4.40 -9.20
C LYS A 64 0.71 5.41 -9.71
N ALA A 65 0.92 5.49 -11.02
CA ALA A 65 1.83 6.46 -11.62
C ALA A 65 1.38 7.90 -11.34
N GLN A 66 0.08 8.19 -11.47
CA GLN A 66 -0.47 9.49 -11.12
C GLN A 66 -0.32 9.79 -9.62
N LYS A 67 -0.68 8.84 -8.75
CA LYS A 67 -0.52 8.97 -7.29
C LYS A 67 0.91 9.32 -6.91
N ASN A 68 1.89 8.64 -7.50
CA ASN A 68 3.30 8.90 -7.25
C ASN A 68 3.70 10.31 -7.73
N ALA A 69 3.23 10.74 -8.91
CA ALA A 69 3.47 12.10 -9.39
C ALA A 69 2.87 13.17 -8.47
N PHE A 70 1.67 12.95 -7.93
CA PHE A 70 1.06 13.83 -6.93
C PHE A 70 1.83 13.84 -5.62
N ALA A 71 2.27 12.67 -5.13
CA ALA A 71 3.06 12.56 -3.91
C ALA A 71 4.40 13.31 -4.03
N GLU A 72 5.10 13.20 -5.17
CA GLU A 72 6.33 13.96 -5.43
C GLU A 72 6.08 15.47 -5.47
N ARG A 73 4.97 15.90 -6.09
CA ARG A 73 4.57 17.33 -6.09
C ARG A 73 4.25 17.83 -4.69
N GLU A 74 3.53 17.04 -3.89
CA GLU A 74 3.21 17.34 -2.50
C GLU A 74 4.51 17.48 -1.68
N LYS A 75 5.41 16.51 -1.79
CA LYS A 75 6.72 16.51 -1.13
C LYS A 75 7.53 17.75 -1.50
N ALA A 76 7.59 18.11 -2.78
CA ALA A 76 8.28 19.32 -3.23
C ALA A 76 7.67 20.61 -2.65
N LYS A 77 6.34 20.69 -2.54
CA LYS A 77 5.65 21.84 -1.93
C LYS A 77 5.89 21.90 -0.42
N LYS A 78 5.86 20.76 0.28
CA LYS A 78 6.20 20.66 1.71
C LYS A 78 7.65 21.08 1.96
N ALA A 79 8.60 20.59 1.16
CA ALA A 79 10.00 20.98 1.28
C ALA A 79 10.21 22.49 1.07
N LYS A 80 9.53 23.10 0.09
CA LYS A 80 9.55 24.55 -0.11
C LYS A 80 8.96 25.32 1.07
N ALA A 81 7.84 24.85 1.62
CA ALA A 81 7.22 25.45 2.80
C ALA A 81 8.14 25.35 4.03
N GLU A 82 8.81 24.22 4.22
CA GLU A 82 9.77 24.00 5.29
C GLU A 82 11.02 24.87 5.14
N SER A 83 11.54 25.01 3.91
CA SER A 83 12.62 25.97 3.62
C SER A 83 12.21 27.41 3.96
N LEU A 84 10.99 27.81 3.61
CA LEU A 84 10.47 29.14 3.96
C LEU A 84 10.30 29.30 5.47
N ARG A 85 9.81 28.27 6.16
CA ARG A 85 9.74 28.23 7.63
C ARG A 85 11.13 28.38 8.25
N GLY A 86 12.14 27.69 7.73
CA GLY A 86 13.53 27.81 8.17
C GLY A 86 14.09 29.22 7.96
N PHE A 87 13.79 29.84 6.81
CA PHE A 87 14.13 31.24 6.54
C PHE A 87 13.46 32.19 7.53
N LEU A 88 12.14 32.06 7.74
CA LEU A 88 11.39 32.88 8.71
C LEU A 88 11.91 32.70 10.14
N SER A 89 12.27 31.47 10.52
CA SER A 89 12.88 31.18 11.82
C SER A 89 14.20 31.92 12.00
N ARG A 90 15.09 31.87 11.00
CA ARG A 90 16.37 32.60 11.01
C ARG A 90 16.18 34.12 11.00
N TYR A 91 15.21 34.61 10.23
CA TYR A 91 14.92 36.04 10.10
C TYR A 91 14.35 36.62 11.40
N LEU A 92 13.42 35.91 12.05
CA LEU A 92 12.84 36.32 13.32
C LEU A 92 13.83 36.14 14.49
N ASN A 93 14.80 35.23 14.36
CA ASN A 93 15.87 35.00 15.33
C ASN A 93 15.35 34.89 16.78
N GLY A 94 14.30 34.08 16.99
CA GLY A 94 13.67 33.89 18.30
C GLY A 94 12.63 34.94 18.71
N LYS A 95 12.42 36.01 17.93
CA LYS A 95 11.43 37.06 18.22
C LYS A 95 10.02 36.67 17.78
N LYS A 96 9.02 37.00 18.60
CA LYS A 96 7.60 36.82 18.26
C LYS A 96 7.20 37.80 17.15
N PHE A 97 6.35 37.35 16.23
CA PHE A 97 5.68 38.20 15.25
C PHE A 97 4.19 37.88 15.23
N GLU A 98 3.33 38.88 15.14
CA GLU A 98 1.88 38.70 15.11
C GLU A 98 1.23 39.75 14.20
N SER A 99 0.24 39.31 13.43
CA SER A 99 -0.52 40.13 12.48
C SER A 99 -1.94 39.56 12.37
N ALA A 100 -2.85 40.29 11.73
CA ALA A 100 -4.22 39.83 11.51
C ALA A 100 -4.33 38.51 10.70
N LYS A 101 -3.26 38.08 10.02
CA LYS A 101 -3.26 36.87 9.17
C LYS A 101 -2.39 35.74 9.72
N VAL A 102 -1.32 36.05 10.45
CA VAL A 102 -0.33 35.06 10.90
C VAL A 102 0.27 35.48 12.24
N ALA A 103 0.40 34.50 13.15
CA ALA A 103 1.15 34.60 14.39
C ALA A 103 2.31 33.58 14.38
N MET A 104 3.51 34.02 14.76
CA MET A 104 4.73 33.22 14.83
C MET A 104 5.34 33.38 16.21
N SER A 105 5.47 32.28 16.94
CA SER A 105 6.10 32.21 18.25
C SER A 105 7.08 31.05 18.31
N PHE A 106 8.09 31.19 19.17
CA PHE A 106 9.06 30.14 19.44
C PHE A 106 8.67 29.46 20.75
N ARG A 107 8.69 28.13 20.76
CA ARG A 107 8.61 27.34 21.99
C ARG A 107 9.97 26.73 22.27
N LYS A 108 10.30 26.60 23.55
CA LYS A 108 11.40 25.72 23.95
C LYS A 108 10.97 24.28 23.69
N SER A 109 11.81 23.52 23.01
CA SER A 109 11.66 22.07 22.88
C SER A 109 12.98 21.44 23.24
N GLU A 110 12.92 20.42 24.08
CA GLU A 110 14.07 19.60 24.44
C GLU A 110 13.92 18.28 23.68
N ALA A 111 15.00 17.83 23.06
CA ALA A 111 15.09 16.54 22.40
C ALA A 111 16.30 15.82 22.97
N VAL A 112 16.15 14.52 23.22
CA VAL A 112 17.28 13.67 23.60
C VAL A 112 18.02 13.30 22.32
N GLU A 113 19.21 13.86 22.14
CA GLU A 113 20.16 13.40 21.13
C GLU A 113 20.99 12.27 21.74
N PHE A 114 21.11 11.16 21.01
CA PHE A 114 21.96 10.03 21.41
C PHE A 114 22.82 9.61 20.23
N ASP A 115 24.07 9.24 20.51
CA ASP A 115 24.95 8.62 19.49
C ASP A 115 24.63 7.13 19.43
N ALA A 116 24.28 6.65 18.23
CA ALA A 116 23.99 5.24 17.99
C ALA A 116 25.16 4.31 18.35
N LYS A 117 26.40 4.81 18.36
CA LYS A 117 27.58 4.03 18.77
C LYS A 117 27.58 3.67 20.26
N CYS A 118 26.94 4.48 21.09
CA CYS A 118 26.90 4.29 22.54
C CYS A 118 25.65 3.50 22.98
N ILE A 119 24.86 2.95 22.05
CA ILE A 119 23.62 2.24 22.39
C ILE A 119 23.87 1.02 23.30
N GLY A 120 25.05 0.41 23.22
CA GLY A 120 25.44 -0.70 24.10
C GLY A 120 25.78 -0.28 25.53
N ASP A 121 26.07 1.00 25.76
CA ASP A 121 26.35 1.57 27.08
C ASP A 121 25.07 2.13 27.73
N VAL A 122 23.96 2.19 26.98
CA VAL A 122 22.67 2.67 27.48
C VAL A 122 22.04 1.57 28.35
N PRO A 123 21.63 1.89 29.59
CA PRO A 123 20.94 0.92 30.45
C PRO A 123 19.70 0.33 29.77
N GLU A 124 19.46 -0.96 29.96
CA GLU A 124 18.37 -1.69 29.31
C GLU A 124 16.98 -1.07 29.58
N GLU A 125 16.81 -0.37 30.71
CA GLU A 125 15.59 0.36 31.07
C GLU A 125 15.18 1.44 30.06
N PHE A 126 16.14 1.98 29.28
CA PHE A 126 15.90 2.98 28.25
C PHE A 126 15.88 2.39 26.83
N LEU A 127 16.10 1.07 26.69
CA LEU A 127 16.09 0.36 25.42
C LEU A 127 14.73 -0.29 25.18
N LYS A 128 14.24 -0.18 23.94
CA LYS A 128 13.04 -0.89 23.48
C LYS A 128 13.46 -2.05 22.59
N PHE A 129 13.31 -3.26 23.10
CA PHE A 129 13.49 -4.48 22.32
C PHE A 129 12.26 -4.74 21.46
N LYS A 130 12.49 -5.09 20.20
CA LYS A 130 11.42 -5.57 19.32
C LYS A 130 11.29 -7.08 19.47
N ASP A 131 10.07 -7.58 19.38
CA ASP A 131 9.81 -9.01 19.34
C ASP A 131 10.49 -9.66 18.12
N PRO A 132 10.92 -10.92 18.23
CA PRO A 132 11.55 -11.64 17.13
C PRO A 132 10.59 -11.77 15.95
N GLU A 133 11.01 -11.31 14.77
CA GLU A 133 10.27 -11.49 13.53
C GLU A 133 10.61 -12.85 12.90
N LEU A 134 9.57 -13.62 12.54
CA LEU A 134 9.75 -14.90 11.88
C LEU A 134 10.25 -14.71 10.43
N ASP A 135 11.46 -15.17 10.16
CA ASP A 135 11.96 -15.27 8.78
C ASP A 135 11.28 -16.45 8.06
N LYS A 136 10.14 -16.16 7.44
CA LYS A 136 9.37 -17.12 6.63
C LYS A 136 10.18 -17.69 5.47
N VAL A 137 11.21 -17.01 4.97
CA VAL A 137 12.05 -17.49 3.86
C VAL A 137 13.03 -18.54 4.38
N ALA A 138 13.68 -18.28 5.51
CA ALA A 138 14.56 -19.26 6.17
C ALA A 138 13.77 -20.50 6.61
N VAL A 139 12.61 -20.31 7.25
CA VAL A 139 11.71 -21.39 7.66
C VAL A 139 11.26 -22.22 6.46
N LYS A 140 10.86 -21.59 5.35
CA LYS A 140 10.47 -22.29 4.12
C LYS A 140 11.61 -23.12 3.54
N LYS A 141 12.87 -22.66 3.65
CA LYS A 141 14.06 -23.42 3.21
C LYS A 141 14.33 -24.61 4.15
N ALA A 142 14.27 -24.41 5.46
CA ALA A 142 14.47 -25.45 6.46
C ALA A 142 13.45 -26.59 6.32
N ILE A 143 12.15 -26.26 6.21
CA ILE A 143 11.09 -27.27 6.00
C ILE A 143 11.30 -28.05 4.70
N LYS A 144 11.76 -27.39 3.63
CA LYS A 144 12.10 -28.07 2.37
C LYS A 144 13.35 -28.95 2.45
N ALA A 145 14.28 -28.63 3.35
CA ALA A 145 15.49 -29.41 3.60
C ALA A 145 15.24 -30.62 4.52
N GLY A 146 14.02 -30.77 5.05
CA GLY A 146 13.62 -31.88 5.93
C GLY A 146 13.65 -31.54 7.42
N GLU A 147 13.93 -30.29 7.80
CA GLU A 147 13.88 -29.84 9.18
C GLU A 147 12.45 -29.47 9.59
N THR A 148 12.04 -29.87 10.80
CA THR A 148 10.73 -29.50 11.34
C THR A 148 10.87 -28.22 12.16
N VAL A 149 10.20 -27.15 11.74
CA VAL A 149 10.13 -25.89 12.50
C VAL A 149 8.80 -25.85 13.26
N PRO A 150 8.81 -25.77 14.60
CA PRO A 150 7.58 -25.72 15.40
C PRO A 150 6.64 -24.60 14.95
N GLY A 151 5.36 -24.93 14.77
CA GLY A 151 4.32 -23.96 14.38
C GLY A 151 4.35 -23.51 12.92
N CYS A 152 5.18 -24.10 12.06
CA CYS A 152 5.29 -23.74 10.65
C CYS A 152 4.99 -24.92 9.73
N GLU A 153 4.02 -24.76 8.84
CA GLU A 153 3.65 -25.77 7.84
C GLU A 153 3.65 -25.18 6.43
N LEU A 154 4.05 -26.01 5.46
CA LEU A 154 3.96 -25.66 4.04
C LEU A 154 2.57 -25.95 3.49
N VAL A 155 1.75 -24.91 3.38
CA VAL A 155 0.47 -25.00 2.68
C VAL A 155 0.67 -24.83 1.18
N ALA A 156 0.40 -25.90 0.41
CA ALA A 156 0.38 -25.83 -1.04
C ALA A 156 -0.86 -25.07 -1.52
N ARG A 157 -0.67 -24.04 -2.34
CA ARG A 157 -1.75 -23.27 -2.97
C ARG A 157 -1.59 -23.33 -4.48
N GLN A 158 -2.70 -23.48 -5.19
CA GLN A 158 -2.75 -23.31 -6.63
C GLN A 158 -2.98 -21.84 -6.93
N ASN A 159 -1.97 -21.18 -7.49
CA ASN A 159 -2.05 -19.76 -7.84
C ASN A 159 -2.33 -19.64 -9.33
N LEU A 160 -3.43 -18.99 -9.70
CA LEU A 160 -3.73 -18.65 -11.09
C LEU A 160 -2.70 -17.64 -11.62
N GLN A 161 -2.16 -17.90 -12.81
CA GLN A 161 -1.28 -16.96 -13.51
C GLN A 161 -1.98 -16.49 -14.78
N ILE A 162 -2.30 -15.20 -14.86
CA ILE A 162 -2.86 -14.56 -16.06
C ILE A 162 -1.73 -13.73 -16.69
N LYS A 163 -1.36 -14.05 -17.92
CA LYS A 163 -0.30 -13.38 -18.70
C LYS A 163 -0.88 -12.73 -19.93
#